data_AF-A0A8T2PU70-F1
#
_entry.id   AF-A0A8T2PU70-F1
#
_cell.length_a   1.000
_cell.length_b   1.000
_cell.length_c   1.000
_cell.angle_alpha   90.00
_cell.angle_beta   90.00
_cell.angle_gamma   90.00
#
_symmetry.space_group_name_H-M   'P 1'
#
loop_
_entity.id
_entity.type
_entity.pdbx_description
1 polymer ?
#
loop_
_entity_poly.entity_id
_entity_poly.type
_entity_poly.pdbx_seq_one_letter_code
_entity_poly.pdbx_strand_id
1 'polypeptide(L)'
;MYGSGENPTLLSAQGAPTGIGSEPQPVNRTQALSGAGILRMVNKAADAVNKMTIKMNESDVWFEEKQQQFENLDQQLRKLHGSVEALVLHRKELSLNTASFAKSAAMLGNSEDHTALSRALSQLAEVEEKIDQLHQEQAYADFYLFSELLGDYVRLITAVKGVFDQRMKTWSKWQDAQVMLQRKREAEAKLQFANKPDKLQQAKDEIKEARPLKNTAPTGCSAHSNHSFYHTVH
;
A
#
# COMPACT_ATOMS: atom_id res chain seq x y z
N MET A 1 40.55 -30.13 -25.53
CA MET A 1 40.55 -30.81 -26.84
C MET A 1 39.43 -30.21 -27.68
N TYR A 2 39.75 -29.19 -28.48
CA TYR A 2 38.82 -28.58 -29.43
C TYR A 2 38.82 -29.42 -30.71
N GLY A 3 37.64 -29.85 -31.16
CA GLY A 3 37.45 -30.56 -32.42
C GLY A 3 37.06 -29.60 -33.53
N SER A 4 37.92 -29.53 -34.55
CA SER A 4 37.70 -28.91 -35.86
C SER A 4 37.23 -29.98 -36.86
N GLY A 5 36.43 -29.59 -37.85
CA GLY A 5 36.05 -30.41 -39.02
C GLY A 5 34.95 -29.70 -39.79
N GLU A 6 35.29 -28.82 -40.73
CA GLU A 6 35.41 -29.09 -42.18
C GLU A 6 34.07 -28.97 -42.95
N ASN A 7 34.05 -27.97 -43.85
CA ASN A 7 33.13 -27.77 -44.98
C ASN A 7 33.57 -28.71 -46.14
N PRO A 8 32.75 -29.08 -47.14
CA PRO A 8 32.39 -28.14 -48.22
C PRO A 8 31.08 -28.39 -49.05
N THR A 9 30.53 -27.26 -49.53
CA THR A 9 30.01 -26.91 -50.89
C THR A 9 29.53 -27.97 -51.90
N LEU A 10 28.38 -27.69 -52.54
CA LEU A 10 28.05 -27.75 -53.99
C LEU A 10 26.61 -27.19 -54.18
N LEU A 11 26.11 -26.60 -55.28
CA LEU A 11 26.54 -25.70 -56.37
C LEU A 11 25.27 -25.52 -57.27
N SER A 12 24.96 -24.31 -57.76
CA SER A 12 24.48 -23.97 -59.14
C SER A 12 23.67 -22.66 -59.12
N ALA A 13 24.20 -21.51 -59.58
CA ALA A 13 24.20 -21.01 -60.98
C ALA A 13 22.84 -20.36 -61.37
N GLN A 14 22.67 -19.22 -62.07
CA GLN A 14 23.50 -18.24 -62.75
C GLN A 14 22.57 -17.07 -63.20
N GLY A 15 23.08 -15.84 -63.44
CA GLY A 15 22.41 -14.85 -64.31
C GLY A 15 22.42 -13.38 -63.82
N ALA A 16 23.21 -12.53 -64.48
CA ALA A 16 23.10 -11.05 -64.52
C ALA A 16 22.51 -10.65 -65.91
N PRO A 17 22.19 -9.37 -66.28
CA PRO A 17 22.72 -8.11 -65.74
C PRO A 17 21.83 -6.81 -65.84
N THR A 18 22.43 -5.66 -65.47
CA THR A 18 22.21 -4.24 -65.89
C THR A 18 21.02 -3.41 -65.38
N GLY A 19 21.31 -2.14 -65.01
CA GLY A 19 20.33 -1.05 -64.97
C GLY A 19 20.59 0.02 -63.89
N ILE A 20 20.45 1.30 -64.23
CA ILE A 20 21.06 2.48 -63.59
C ILE A 20 19.97 3.35 -62.90
N GLY A 21 20.29 3.92 -61.74
CA GLY A 21 19.72 5.19 -61.24
C GLY A 21 18.49 5.13 -60.32
N SER A 22 18.63 5.59 -59.07
CA SER A 22 17.68 6.52 -58.41
C SER A 22 18.12 6.88 -56.98
N GLU A 23 17.86 8.15 -56.66
CA GLU A 23 18.09 8.98 -55.47
C GLU A 23 17.61 8.39 -54.12
N PRO A 24 18.22 8.74 -52.96
CA PRO A 24 17.76 8.24 -51.67
C PRO A 24 16.55 9.05 -51.15
N GLN A 25 15.42 8.37 -50.95
CA GLN A 25 14.24 8.90 -50.25
C GLN A 25 14.46 8.86 -48.72
N PRO A 26 14.11 9.91 -47.96
CA PRO A 26 14.16 9.86 -46.50
C PRO A 26 13.03 9.00 -45.95
N VAL A 27 13.40 8.04 -45.11
CA VAL A 27 12.51 7.18 -44.32
C VAL A 27 11.74 8.00 -43.28
N ASN A 28 10.53 8.43 -43.64
CA ASN A 28 9.53 8.93 -42.71
C ASN A 28 8.95 7.75 -41.90
N ARG A 29 9.58 7.45 -40.76
CA ARG A 29 9.04 6.54 -39.75
C ARG A 29 8.02 7.30 -38.90
N THR A 30 6.81 7.49 -39.42
CA THR A 30 5.67 7.99 -38.64
C THR A 30 5.19 6.89 -37.70
N GLN A 31 5.76 6.84 -36.50
CA GLN A 31 5.18 6.03 -35.42
C GLN A 31 3.88 6.69 -34.98
N ALA A 32 2.77 5.95 -35.08
CA ALA A 32 1.48 6.37 -34.58
C ALA A 32 1.57 6.68 -33.08
N LEU A 33 1.46 7.97 -32.73
CA LEU A 33 1.33 8.42 -31.35
C LEU A 33 -0.05 7.97 -30.84
N SER A 34 -0.08 6.84 -30.12
CA SER A 34 -1.31 6.29 -29.54
C SER A 34 -1.90 7.27 -28.52
N GLY A 35 -3.10 7.80 -28.81
CA GLY A 35 -3.84 8.74 -27.94
C GLY A 35 -4.17 8.18 -26.55
N ALA A 36 -4.01 6.87 -26.34
CA ALA A 36 -4.18 6.23 -25.03
C ALA A 36 -3.09 6.61 -24.00
N GLY A 37 -1.89 7.00 -24.47
CA GLY A 37 -0.79 7.43 -23.59
C GLY A 37 -1.03 8.82 -23.00
N ILE A 38 -1.52 9.75 -23.82
CA ILE A 38 -1.82 11.14 -23.43
C ILE A 38 -3.00 11.15 -22.44
N LEU A 39 -4.05 10.36 -22.68
CA LEU A 39 -5.21 10.30 -21.78
C LEU A 39 -4.84 9.79 -20.36
N ARG A 40 -3.89 8.85 -20.26
CA ARG A 40 -3.37 8.38 -18.96
C ARG A 40 -2.50 9.41 -18.25
N MET A 41 -1.72 10.20 -18.99
CA MET A 41 -0.92 11.28 -18.41
C MET A 41 -1.80 12.45 -17.95
N VAL A 42 -2.87 12.78 -18.68
CA VAL A 42 -3.85 13.81 -18.27
C VAL A 42 -4.60 13.38 -17.01
N ASN A 43 -5.00 12.12 -16.89
CA ASN A 43 -5.62 11.61 -15.64
C ASN A 43 -4.65 11.65 -14.45
N LYS A 44 -3.38 11.24 -14.62
CA LYS A 44 -2.37 11.33 -13.55
C LYS A 44 -2.03 12.77 -13.15
N ALA A 45 -1.99 13.69 -14.12
CA ALA A 45 -1.77 15.10 -13.84
C ALA A 45 -2.98 15.76 -13.17
N ALA A 46 -4.20 15.36 -13.53
CA ALA A 46 -5.42 15.77 -12.85
C ALA A 46 -5.43 15.28 -11.39
N ASP A 47 -5.03 14.03 -11.13
CA ASP A 47 -4.89 13.50 -9.77
C ASP A 47 -3.80 14.24 -8.96
N ALA A 48 -2.68 14.62 -9.59
CA ALA A 48 -1.59 15.35 -8.93
C ALA A 48 -1.91 16.83 -8.68
N VAL A 49 -2.67 17.49 -9.57
CA VAL A 49 -3.11 18.88 -9.41
C VAL A 49 -4.27 18.99 -8.43
N ASN A 50 -5.16 17.98 -8.37
CA ASN A 50 -6.17 17.87 -7.32
C ASN A 50 -5.53 17.67 -5.93
N LYS A 51 -4.31 17.10 -5.89
CA LYS A 51 -3.50 16.98 -4.67
C LYS A 51 -2.83 18.30 -4.23
N MET A 52 -2.77 19.33 -5.09
CA MET A 52 -1.94 20.52 -4.84
C MET A 52 -2.69 21.86 -4.86
N THR A 53 -4.01 21.92 -5.08
CA THR A 53 -4.73 23.22 -5.15
C THR A 53 -5.93 23.35 -4.21
N ILE A 54 -6.16 22.37 -3.33
CA ILE A 54 -7.20 22.49 -2.30
C ILE A 54 -6.58 23.15 -1.07
N LYS A 55 -6.50 24.48 -1.08
CA LYS A 55 -6.02 25.25 0.08
C LYS A 55 -7.07 25.14 1.18
N MET A 56 -6.86 24.18 2.07
CA MET A 56 -7.60 24.08 3.33
C MET A 56 -7.34 25.39 4.09
N ASN A 57 -8.40 26.06 4.50
CA ASN A 57 -8.29 27.31 5.25
C ASN A 57 -7.67 26.99 6.62
N GLU A 58 -6.37 27.23 6.75
CA GLU A 58 -5.55 27.03 7.97
C GLU A 58 -5.72 25.63 8.56
N SER A 59 -4.76 24.77 8.23
CA SER A 59 -4.69 23.35 8.57
C SER A 59 -5.40 22.97 9.86
N ASP A 60 -6.19 21.92 9.81
CA ASP A 60 -6.53 21.17 11.01
C ASP A 60 -5.22 20.54 11.50
N VAL A 61 -4.35 21.35 12.15
CA VAL A 61 -2.97 21.01 12.54
C VAL A 61 -2.96 19.70 13.32
N TRP A 62 -3.93 19.56 14.22
CA TRP A 62 -4.14 18.32 14.96
C TRP A 62 -4.39 17.12 14.05
N PHE A 63 -5.21 17.27 12.99
CA PHE A 63 -5.46 16.17 12.07
C PHE A 63 -4.23 15.80 11.26
N GLU A 64 -3.48 16.77 10.76
CA GLU A 64 -2.21 16.53 10.05
C GLU A 64 -1.18 15.85 10.97
N GLU A 65 -1.04 16.34 12.19
CA GLU A 65 -0.19 15.75 13.23
C GLU A 65 -0.63 14.32 13.57
N LYS A 66 -1.93 14.09 13.78
CA LYS A 66 -2.46 12.75 14.09
C LYS A 66 -2.32 11.81 12.91
N GLN A 67 -2.61 12.25 11.70
CA GLN A 67 -2.42 11.45 10.50
C GLN A 67 -0.96 11.03 10.36
N GLN A 68 -0.01 11.94 10.58
CA GLN A 68 1.42 11.64 10.55
C GLN A 68 1.85 10.71 11.69
N GLN A 69 1.31 10.88 12.90
CA GLN A 69 1.55 9.98 14.04
C GLN A 69 1.06 8.56 13.73
N PHE A 70 -0.14 8.41 13.19
CA PHE A 70 -0.69 7.10 12.80
C PHE A 70 0.07 6.46 11.64
N GLU A 71 0.56 7.25 10.68
CA GLU A 71 1.42 6.74 9.59
C GLU A 71 2.75 6.17 10.14
N ASN A 72 3.40 6.90 11.05
CA ASN A 72 4.63 6.44 11.69
C ASN A 72 4.37 5.19 12.55
N LEU A 73 3.30 5.20 13.34
CA LEU A 73 2.92 4.07 14.19
C LEU A 73 2.63 2.80 13.36
N ASP A 74 1.92 2.92 12.24
CA ASP A 74 1.68 1.81 11.30
C ASP A 74 2.99 1.21 10.79
N GLN A 75 3.93 2.04 10.37
CA GLN A 75 5.24 1.58 9.88
C GLN A 75 6.04 0.88 10.98
N GLN A 76 6.05 1.42 12.20
CA GLN A 76 6.76 0.83 13.33
C GLN A 76 6.14 -0.49 13.77
N LEU A 77 4.81 -0.54 13.91
CA LEU A 77 4.10 -1.76 14.32
C LEU A 77 4.23 -2.87 13.27
N ARG A 78 4.22 -2.55 11.97
CA ARG A 78 4.46 -3.55 10.92
C ARG A 78 5.86 -4.16 10.99
N LYS A 79 6.89 -3.33 11.23
CA LYS A 79 8.27 -3.82 11.42
C LYS A 79 8.40 -4.69 12.66
N LEU A 80 7.77 -4.26 13.75
CA LEU A 80 7.74 -5.03 14.99
C LEU A 80 7.00 -6.36 14.78
N HIS A 81 5.85 -6.35 14.11
CA HIS A 81 5.08 -7.56 13.78
C HIS A 81 5.93 -8.55 13.00
N GLY A 82 6.59 -8.11 11.93
CA GLY A 82 7.48 -8.99 11.16
C GLY A 82 8.64 -9.55 11.99
N SER A 83 9.16 -8.79 12.95
CA SER A 83 10.22 -9.26 13.85
C SER A 83 9.71 -10.31 14.85
N VAL A 84 8.47 -10.17 15.33
CA VAL A 84 7.80 -11.15 16.19
C VAL A 84 7.47 -12.42 15.40
N GLU A 85 6.99 -12.29 14.16
CA GLU A 85 6.76 -13.44 13.28
C GLU A 85 8.07 -14.22 13.04
N ALA A 86 9.17 -13.53 12.79
CA ALA A 86 10.49 -14.16 12.67
C ALA A 86 10.93 -14.85 13.97
N LEU A 87 10.70 -14.23 15.14
CA LEU A 87 10.99 -14.84 16.45
C LEU A 87 10.24 -16.16 16.63
N VAL A 88 8.94 -16.20 16.31
CA VAL A 88 8.12 -17.42 16.36
C VAL A 88 8.71 -18.50 15.46
N LEU A 89 9.10 -18.15 14.22
CA LEU A 89 9.68 -19.11 13.27
C LEU A 89 11.02 -19.66 13.78
N HIS A 90 11.91 -18.80 14.26
CA HIS A 90 13.20 -19.22 14.80
C HIS A 90 13.03 -20.11 16.04
N ARG A 91 12.04 -19.86 16.90
CA ARG A 91 11.78 -20.71 18.06
C ARG A 91 11.26 -22.10 17.67
N LYS A 92 10.43 -22.18 16.62
CA LYS A 92 9.99 -23.45 16.04
C LYS A 92 11.16 -24.23 15.43
N GLU A 93 12.04 -23.55 14.70
CA GLU A 93 13.24 -24.16 14.14
C GLU A 93 14.20 -24.67 15.24
N LEU A 94 14.36 -23.90 16.31
CA LEU A 94 15.18 -24.30 17.45
C LEU A 94 14.61 -25.56 18.13
N SER A 95 13.30 -25.63 18.34
CA SER A 95 12.61 -26.84 18.82
C SER A 95 12.93 -28.06 17.93
N LEU A 96 12.77 -27.94 16.61
CA LEU A 96 13.06 -29.04 15.67
C LEU A 96 14.53 -29.51 15.75
N ASN A 97 15.47 -28.57 15.84
CA ASN A 97 16.90 -28.88 15.95
C ASN A 97 17.24 -29.54 17.29
N THR A 98 16.66 -29.05 18.39
CA THR A 98 16.81 -29.63 19.73
C THR A 98 16.26 -31.06 19.78
N ALA A 99 15.07 -31.30 19.21
CA ALA A 99 14.49 -32.64 19.12
C ALA A 99 15.39 -33.61 18.33
N SER A 100 15.96 -33.16 17.21
CA SER A 100 16.90 -33.94 16.41
C SER A 100 18.19 -34.25 17.18
N PHE A 101 18.69 -33.29 17.94
CA PHE A 101 19.85 -33.45 18.82
C PHE A 101 19.58 -34.46 19.93
N ALA A 102 18.45 -34.35 20.64
CA ALA A 102 18.02 -35.30 21.67
C ALA A 102 17.98 -36.73 21.14
N LYS A 103 17.36 -36.92 19.97
CA LYS A 103 17.30 -38.23 19.29
C LYS A 103 18.68 -38.78 18.96
N SER A 104 19.58 -37.93 18.45
CA SER A 104 20.94 -38.32 18.10
C SER A 104 21.76 -38.70 19.34
N ALA A 105 21.63 -37.94 20.43
CA ALA A 105 22.26 -38.25 21.72
C ALA A 105 21.76 -39.59 22.28
N ALA A 106 20.46 -39.87 22.20
CA ALA A 106 19.90 -41.16 22.61
C ALA A 106 20.43 -42.33 21.76
N MET A 107 20.53 -42.15 20.44
CA MET A 107 21.11 -43.16 19.54
C MET A 107 22.58 -43.44 19.87
N LEU A 108 23.38 -42.41 20.12
CA LEU A 108 24.78 -42.55 20.55
C LEU A 108 24.88 -43.27 21.90
N GLY A 109 24.02 -42.91 22.86
CA GLY A 109 23.97 -43.56 24.17
C GLY A 109 23.68 -45.06 24.07
N ASN A 110 22.83 -45.48 23.13
CA ASN A 110 22.51 -46.90 22.89
C ASN A 110 23.63 -47.67 22.19
N SER A 111 24.49 -46.99 21.43
CA SER A 111 25.64 -47.62 20.74
C SER A 111 26.92 -47.66 21.57
N GLU A 112 26.93 -47.02 22.75
CA GLU A 112 28.12 -46.85 23.58
C GLU A 112 28.30 -48.01 24.56
N ASP A 113 29.49 -48.64 24.54
CA ASP A 113 29.82 -49.77 25.41
C ASP A 113 30.17 -49.31 26.84
N HIS A 114 30.74 -48.11 26.98
CA HIS A 114 31.10 -47.58 28.28
C HIS A 114 29.86 -47.13 29.07
N THR A 115 29.46 -47.92 30.07
CA THR A 115 28.19 -47.73 30.80
C THR A 115 27.98 -46.33 31.37
N ALA A 116 29.02 -45.69 31.92
CA ALA A 116 28.88 -44.36 32.48
C ALA A 116 28.63 -43.29 31.40
N LEU A 117 29.23 -43.46 30.21
CA LEU A 117 29.09 -42.53 29.09
C LEU A 117 27.72 -42.71 28.42
N SER A 118 27.29 -43.96 28.22
CA SER A 118 25.93 -44.31 27.77
C SER A 118 24.84 -43.67 28.65
N ARG A 119 25.00 -43.74 29.99
CA ARG A 119 24.08 -43.07 30.93
C ARG A 119 24.11 -41.55 30.79
N ALA A 120 25.28 -40.93 30.65
CA ALA A 120 25.40 -39.49 30.49
C ALA A 120 24.71 -39.01 29.20
N LEU A 121 24.87 -39.73 28.08
CA LEU A 121 24.21 -39.44 26.81
C LEU A 121 22.68 -39.60 26.89
N SER A 122 22.21 -40.62 27.61
CA SER A 122 20.77 -40.81 27.84
C SER A 122 20.15 -39.68 28.66
N GLN A 123 20.85 -39.22 29.72
CA GLN A 123 20.40 -38.08 30.52
C GLN A 123 20.43 -36.77 29.72
N LEU A 124 21.44 -36.57 28.88
CA LEU A 124 21.50 -35.43 27.97
C LEU A 124 20.30 -35.43 27.00
N ALA A 125 19.98 -36.59 26.41
CA ALA A 125 18.81 -36.72 25.54
C ALA A 125 17.50 -36.35 26.26
N GLU A 126 17.31 -36.82 27.51
CA GLU A 126 16.12 -36.50 28.31
C GLU A 126 16.02 -35.00 28.65
N VAL A 127 17.15 -34.35 28.95
CA VAL A 127 17.18 -32.90 29.19
C VAL A 127 16.82 -32.12 27.93
N GLU A 128 17.36 -32.52 26.78
CA GLU A 128 17.09 -31.86 25.50
C GLU A 128 15.64 -32.07 25.04
N GLU A 129 15.03 -33.22 25.32
CA GLU A 129 13.59 -33.44 25.09
C GLU A 129 12.73 -32.47 25.93
N LYS A 130 13.10 -32.23 27.19
CA LYS A 130 12.43 -31.23 28.04
C LYS A 130 12.62 -29.81 27.52
N ILE A 131 13.80 -29.48 27.01
CA ILE A 131 14.09 -28.17 26.40
C ILE A 131 13.26 -27.99 25.11
N ASP A 132 13.18 -29.01 24.25
CA ASP A 132 12.32 -28.98 23.06
C ASP A 132 10.86 -28.67 23.45
N GLN A 133 10.33 -29.36 24.45
CA GLN A 133 8.95 -29.12 24.91
C GLN A 133 8.74 -27.67 25.39
N LEU A 134 9.71 -27.09 26.10
CA LEU A 134 9.68 -25.68 26.49
C LEU A 134 9.73 -24.74 25.27
N HIS A 135 10.57 -25.03 24.26
CA HIS A 135 10.61 -24.25 23.03
C HIS A 135 9.26 -24.29 22.28
N GLN A 136 8.60 -25.44 22.25
CA GLN A 136 7.27 -25.58 21.63
C GLN A 136 6.23 -24.74 22.37
N GLU A 137 6.15 -24.85 23.70
CA GLU A 137 5.22 -24.05 24.52
C GLU A 137 5.45 -22.56 24.35
N GLN A 138 6.71 -22.12 24.36
CA GLN A 138 7.07 -20.73 24.12
C GLN A 138 6.70 -20.27 22.72
N ALA A 139 6.96 -21.07 21.68
CA ALA A 139 6.59 -20.72 20.30
C ALA A 139 5.07 -20.58 20.13
N TYR A 140 4.28 -21.41 20.82
CA TYR A 140 2.83 -21.26 20.86
C TYR A 140 2.41 -19.98 21.57
N ALA A 141 2.99 -19.68 22.73
CA ALA A 141 2.71 -18.45 23.47
C ALA A 141 3.07 -17.20 22.67
N ASP A 142 4.25 -17.15 22.06
CA ASP A 142 4.68 -16.03 21.22
C ASP A 142 3.73 -15.80 20.04
N PHE A 143 3.28 -16.89 19.41
CA PHE A 143 2.37 -16.80 18.28
C PHE A 143 1.01 -16.23 18.70
N TYR A 144 0.35 -16.89 19.67
CA TYR A 144 -1.02 -16.54 20.03
C TYR A 144 -1.14 -15.25 20.86
N LEU A 145 -0.19 -14.99 21.74
CA LEU A 145 -0.27 -13.83 22.65
C LEU A 145 0.41 -12.59 22.06
N PHE A 146 1.48 -12.77 21.29
CA PHE A 146 2.29 -11.67 20.80
C PHE A 146 2.03 -11.38 19.32
N SER A 147 2.23 -12.38 18.45
CA SER A 147 2.09 -12.20 17.00
C SER A 147 0.65 -11.83 16.61
N GLU A 148 -0.33 -12.63 17.02
CA GLU A 148 -1.74 -12.38 16.69
C GLU A 148 -2.24 -11.05 17.23
N LEU A 149 -1.95 -10.76 18.51
CA LEU A 149 -2.34 -9.50 19.15
C LEU A 149 -1.74 -8.29 18.43
N LEU A 150 -0.45 -8.35 18.09
CA LEU A 150 0.21 -7.27 17.36
C LEU A 150 -0.34 -7.15 15.94
N GLY A 151 -0.68 -8.26 15.29
CA GLY A 151 -1.38 -8.29 14.01
C GLY A 151 -2.76 -7.62 14.06
N ASP A 152 -3.51 -7.83 15.13
CA ASP A 152 -4.78 -7.13 15.39
C ASP A 152 -4.58 -5.62 15.55
N TYR A 153 -3.55 -5.20 16.28
CA TYR A 153 -3.22 -3.77 16.39
C TYR A 153 -2.83 -3.17 15.03
N VAL A 154 -2.05 -3.86 14.20
CA VAL A 154 -1.73 -3.40 12.84
C VAL A 154 -3.02 -3.25 12.00
N ARG A 155 -3.96 -4.20 12.09
CA ARG A 155 -5.26 -4.11 11.42
C ARG A 155 -6.09 -2.93 11.93
N LEU A 156 -6.13 -2.71 13.24
CA LEU A 156 -6.84 -1.58 13.85
C LEU A 156 -6.28 -0.24 13.36
N ILE A 157 -4.96 -0.06 13.37
CA ILE A 157 -4.32 1.16 12.88
C ILE A 157 -4.59 1.36 11.39
N THR A 158 -4.59 0.29 10.60
CA THR A 158 -4.97 0.35 9.17
C THR A 158 -6.41 0.84 9.00
N ALA A 159 -7.34 0.34 9.80
CA ALA A 159 -8.74 0.78 9.76
C ALA A 159 -8.88 2.26 10.14
N VAL A 160 -8.17 2.71 11.18
CA VAL A 160 -8.12 4.13 11.58
C VAL A 160 -7.61 4.99 10.42
N LYS A 161 -6.50 4.63 9.76
CA LYS A 161 -6.01 5.34 8.57
C LYS A 161 -7.06 5.43 7.45
N GLY A 162 -7.84 4.37 7.24
CA GLY A 162 -8.98 4.37 6.31
C GLY A 162 -10.05 5.42 6.65
N VAL A 163 -10.28 5.69 7.94
CA VAL A 163 -11.18 6.76 8.39
C VAL A 163 -10.61 8.15 8.07
N PHE A 164 -9.30 8.37 8.28
CA PHE A 164 -8.62 9.62 7.89
C PHE A 164 -8.77 9.87 6.38
N ASP A 165 -8.54 8.86 5.55
CA ASP A 165 -8.70 8.96 4.09
C ASP A 165 -10.14 9.28 3.68
N GLN A 166 -11.12 8.65 4.33
CA GLN A 166 -12.53 8.90 4.05
C GLN A 166 -12.95 10.31 4.46
N ARG A 167 -12.42 10.83 5.58
CA ARG A 167 -12.62 12.22 6.00
C ARG A 167 -12.10 13.18 4.93
N MET A 168 -10.89 12.98 4.43
CA MET A 168 -10.27 13.80 3.38
C MET A 168 -11.10 13.80 2.09
N LYS A 169 -11.56 12.61 1.64
CA LYS A 169 -12.43 12.49 0.46
C LYS A 169 -13.75 13.24 0.63
N THR A 170 -14.36 13.12 1.80
CA THR A 170 -15.64 13.77 2.09
C THR A 170 -15.48 15.28 2.17
N TRP A 171 -14.40 15.75 2.78
CA TRP A 171 -14.05 17.16 2.84
C TRP A 171 -13.82 17.77 1.44
N SER A 172 -13.04 17.10 0.59
CA SER A 172 -12.81 17.54 -0.79
C SER A 172 -14.12 17.67 -1.58
N LYS A 173 -15.00 16.65 -1.51
CA LYS A 173 -16.33 16.72 -2.15
C LYS A 173 -17.19 17.87 -1.64
N TRP A 174 -17.16 18.12 -0.33
CA TRP A 174 -17.89 19.24 0.26
C TRP A 174 -17.34 20.59 -0.22
N GLN A 175 -16.02 20.73 -0.33
CA GLN A 175 -15.38 21.94 -0.82
C GLN A 175 -15.71 22.21 -2.29
N ASP A 176 -15.73 21.18 -3.14
CA ASP A 176 -16.17 21.30 -4.53
C ASP A 176 -17.62 21.78 -4.62
N ALA A 177 -18.50 21.23 -3.76
CA ALA A 177 -19.89 21.67 -3.66
C ALA A 177 -20.00 23.14 -3.17
N GLN A 178 -19.15 23.60 -2.26
CA GLN A 178 -19.09 25.01 -1.85
C GLN A 178 -18.74 25.92 -3.03
N VAL A 179 -17.68 25.59 -3.77
CA VAL A 179 -17.23 26.38 -4.91
C VAL A 179 -18.30 26.42 -6.00
N MET A 180 -18.95 25.27 -6.28
CA MET A 180 -20.04 25.19 -7.24
C MET A 180 -21.24 26.06 -6.84
N LEU A 181 -21.66 26.01 -5.57
CA LEU A 181 -22.73 26.85 -5.06
C LEU A 181 -22.37 28.34 -5.16
N GLN A 182 -21.14 28.71 -4.81
CA GLN A 182 -20.65 30.09 -4.88
C GLN A 182 -20.72 30.61 -6.33
N ARG A 183 -20.29 29.81 -7.31
CA ARG A 183 -20.42 30.14 -8.73
C ARG A 183 -21.87 30.31 -9.18
N LYS A 184 -22.79 29.46 -8.72
CA LYS A 184 -24.23 29.59 -9.02
C LYS A 184 -24.82 30.89 -8.45
N ARG A 185 -24.44 31.28 -7.22
CA ARG A 185 -24.83 32.57 -6.61
C ARG A 185 -24.31 33.77 -7.38
N GLU A 186 -23.05 33.73 -7.84
CA GLU A 186 -22.48 34.79 -8.67
C GLU A 186 -23.17 34.89 -10.04
N ALA A 187 -23.58 33.76 -10.63
CA ALA A 187 -24.36 33.74 -11.86
C ALA A 187 -25.77 34.31 -11.67
N GLU A 188 -26.46 33.98 -10.56
CA GLU A 188 -27.74 34.58 -10.18
C GLU A 188 -27.63 36.11 -10.06
N ALA A 189 -26.62 36.61 -9.34
CA ALA A 189 -26.40 38.05 -9.16
C ALA A 189 -26.20 38.78 -10.51
N LYS A 190 -25.46 38.16 -11.45
CA LYS A 190 -25.29 38.71 -12.81
C LYS A 190 -26.60 38.73 -13.60
N LEU A 191 -27.42 37.68 -13.51
CA LEU A 191 -28.73 37.61 -14.19
C LEU A 191 -29.73 38.61 -13.61
N GLN A 192 -29.68 38.84 -12.30
CA GLN A 192 -30.48 39.85 -11.61
C GLN A 192 -30.11 41.26 -12.10
N PHE A 193 -28.81 41.56 -12.24
CA PHE A 193 -28.34 42.84 -12.80
C PHE A 193 -28.72 43.01 -14.28
N ALA A 194 -28.70 41.93 -15.06
CA ALA A 194 -29.07 41.94 -16.48
C ALA A 194 -30.59 42.00 -16.75
N ASN A 195 -31.43 42.01 -15.71
CA ASN A 195 -32.89 42.11 -15.77
C ASN A 195 -33.56 41.07 -16.69
N LYS A 196 -33.13 39.80 -16.59
CA LYS A 196 -33.68 38.65 -17.36
C LYS A 196 -34.51 37.72 -16.46
N PRO A 197 -35.81 38.01 -16.22
CA PRO A 197 -36.61 37.34 -15.20
C PRO A 197 -36.78 35.83 -15.42
N ASP A 198 -36.95 35.36 -16.66
CA ASP A 198 -37.15 33.93 -16.94
C ASP A 198 -35.91 33.08 -16.61
N LYS A 199 -34.71 33.60 -16.90
CA LYS A 199 -33.44 32.92 -16.57
C LYS A 199 -33.09 33.01 -15.08
N LEU A 200 -33.60 34.04 -14.41
CA LEU A 200 -33.38 34.24 -12.97
C LEU A 200 -34.13 33.18 -12.14
N GLN A 201 -35.34 32.80 -12.55
CA GLN A 201 -36.10 31.77 -11.84
C GLN A 201 -35.39 30.41 -11.92
N GLN A 202 -34.90 30.02 -13.10
CA GLN A 202 -34.09 28.81 -13.29
C GLN A 202 -32.83 28.81 -12.40
N ALA A 203 -32.09 29.92 -12.33
CA ALA A 203 -30.90 30.02 -11.48
C ALA A 203 -31.23 29.88 -9.98
N LYS A 204 -32.37 30.40 -9.54
CA LYS A 204 -32.85 30.25 -8.14
C LYS A 204 -33.20 28.80 -7.81
N ASP A 205 -33.84 28.09 -8.74
CA ASP A 205 -34.20 26.69 -8.57
C ASP A 205 -32.93 25.80 -8.51
N GLU A 206 -31.96 26.07 -9.37
CA GLU A 206 -30.65 25.41 -9.36
C GLU A 206 -29.85 25.65 -8.05
N ILE A 207 -29.96 26.83 -7.44
CA ILE A 207 -29.35 27.13 -6.14
C ILE A 207 -30.07 26.39 -5.01
N LYS A 208 -31.40 26.27 -5.09
CA LYS A 208 -32.21 25.55 -4.10
C LYS A 208 -31.85 24.06 -4.09
N GLU A 209 -31.61 23.47 -5.26
CA GLU A 209 -31.16 22.09 -5.42
C GLU A 209 -29.70 21.85 -4.97
N ALA A 210 -28.80 22.81 -5.21
CA ALA A 210 -27.41 22.72 -4.76
C ALA A 210 -27.22 22.97 -3.24
N ARG A 211 -28.21 23.56 -2.56
CA ARG A 211 -28.18 23.89 -1.12
C ARG A 211 -28.09 22.67 -0.18
N PRO A 212 -28.84 21.56 -0.36
CA PRO A 212 -28.72 20.38 0.50
C PRO A 212 -27.34 19.70 0.49
N LEU A 213 -26.59 19.76 -0.63
CA LEU A 213 -25.19 19.27 -0.70
C LEU A 213 -24.22 20.10 0.17
N LYS A 214 -24.57 21.35 0.49
CA LYS A 214 -23.83 22.21 1.42
C LYS A 214 -24.21 21.97 2.89
N ASN A 215 -25.49 21.73 3.17
CA ASN A 215 -26.00 21.51 4.53
C ASN A 215 -25.64 20.12 5.09
N THR A 216 -25.23 19.20 4.21
CA THR A 216 -24.53 17.96 4.54
C THR A 216 -23.02 18.18 4.69
N ALA A 217 -22.59 19.37 5.16
CA ALA A 217 -21.29 19.49 5.78
C ALA A 217 -21.22 18.41 6.86
N PRO A 218 -20.31 17.42 6.77
CA PRO A 218 -20.19 16.45 7.84
C PRO A 218 -19.90 17.26 9.09
N THR A 219 -20.76 17.14 10.10
CA THR A 219 -20.59 17.82 11.38
C THR A 219 -19.28 17.46 12.06
N GLY A 220 -18.45 16.53 11.53
CA GLY A 220 -17.07 16.24 11.93
C GLY A 220 -15.97 16.64 10.92
N CYS A 221 -16.30 17.33 9.83
CA CYS A 221 -15.31 17.85 8.87
C CYS A 221 -15.07 19.35 8.98
N SER A 222 -15.92 20.12 9.68
CA SER A 222 -15.66 21.55 9.88
C SER A 222 -14.69 21.77 11.05
N ALA A 223 -13.72 22.67 10.91
CA ALA A 223 -12.78 23.04 11.97
C ALA A 223 -13.47 23.50 13.27
N HIS A 224 -14.68 24.07 13.17
CA HIS A 224 -15.51 24.49 14.31
C HIS A 224 -16.03 23.32 15.15
N SER A 225 -16.27 22.16 14.54
CA SER A 225 -16.74 20.97 15.27
C SER A 225 -15.67 20.32 16.13
N ASN A 226 -14.40 20.43 15.70
CA ASN A 226 -13.29 19.88 16.44
C ASN A 226 -13.14 20.58 17.79
N HIS A 227 -13.33 21.92 17.88
CA HIS A 227 -13.27 22.67 19.15
C HIS A 227 -14.17 22.10 20.25
N SER A 228 -15.33 21.53 19.87
CA SER A 228 -16.24 20.86 20.81
C SER A 228 -15.79 19.44 21.18
N PHE A 229 -15.06 18.74 20.31
CA PHE A 229 -14.48 17.43 20.59
C PHE A 229 -13.24 17.55 21.52
N TYR A 230 -12.46 18.63 21.40
CA TYR A 230 -11.33 18.92 22.30
C TYR A 230 -11.73 18.99 23.78
N HIS A 231 -12.96 19.43 24.08
CA HIS A 231 -13.46 19.53 25.46
C HIS A 231 -14.10 18.24 26.00
N THR A 232 -14.29 17.23 25.17
CA THR A 232 -14.97 15.97 25.57
C THR A 232 -13.98 14.83 25.83
N VAL A 233 -12.73 14.95 25.37
CA VAL A 233 -11.69 13.91 25.46
C VAL A 233 -10.58 14.26 26.47
N HIS A 234 -10.61 15.48 27.04
CA HIS A 234 -9.84 15.89 28.21
C HIS A 234 -10.77 16.06 29.40
#